data_AF-A0A2V5NYE1-F1
#
_entry.id   AF-A0A2V5NYE1-F1
#
_cell.length_a   1.000
_cell.length_b   1.000
_cell.length_c   1.000
_cell.angle_alpha   90.00
_cell.angle_beta   90.00
_cell.angle_gamma   90.00
#
_symmetry.space_group_name_H-M   'P 1'
#
loop_
_entity.id
_entity.type
_entity.pdbx_description
1 polymer ?
#
loop_
_entity_poly.entity_id
_entity_poly.type
_entity_poly.pdbx_seq_one_letter_code
_entity_poly.pdbx_strand_id
1 'polypeptide(L)'
;YIVLMSFFVSAVCGYMAGLIGSSNSPLSGIGILVVIGAALLLVIGVKPYVSADTGKALIAFALFTTAVIFNVAAIANNNLQDLKTGQLVDATPWKQQVALVIGVIAGAFVIPPVLDLVNHAYGFVGAPGAEARPNPLPAPQAGLISSLAKGVIAADIDWSLIRIGAVIGVGIILLDEILRRNTKHMHVPPLAVGLGIYLPTQSTLMIVVGAIVGWFFDQRANRTPKPEATKQLGVLLASGLIVGEGIIGVVISAMVVFSGKDFPLSLVGPAYQTAGIIIGGIAFAVIAFLLYRWVLRMATARSA
;
A
#
# COMPACT_ATOMS: atom_id res chain seq x y z
N TYR A 1 20.32 -4.18 16.96
CA TYR A 1 19.73 -3.60 15.74
C TYR A 1 18.22 -3.43 15.87
N ILE A 2 17.43 -4.51 15.99
CA ILE A 2 15.95 -4.47 16.04
C ILE A 2 15.42 -3.44 17.03
N VAL A 3 15.82 -3.51 18.31
CA VAL A 3 15.34 -2.58 19.35
C VAL A 3 15.63 -1.13 19.02
N LEU A 4 16.88 -0.82 18.66
CA LEU A 4 17.30 0.55 18.35
C LEU A 4 16.61 1.10 17.10
N MET A 5 16.59 0.34 16.00
CA MET A 5 15.92 0.79 14.78
C MET A 5 14.42 0.89 14.96
N SER A 6 13.79 -0.04 15.67
CA SER A 6 12.36 0.04 15.97
C SER A 6 12.04 1.29 16.77
N PHE A 7 12.86 1.64 17.77
CA PHE A 7 12.71 2.88 18.52
C PHE A 7 12.78 4.12 17.62
N PHE A 8 13.86 4.29 16.84
CA PHE A 8 14.02 5.47 15.99
C PHE A 8 12.96 5.56 14.89
N VAL A 9 12.69 4.45 14.21
CA VAL A 9 11.70 4.41 13.12
C VAL A 9 10.29 4.64 13.66
N SER A 10 9.93 4.07 14.81
CA SER A 10 8.63 4.32 15.43
C SER A 10 8.42 5.78 15.80
N ALA A 11 9.46 6.46 16.32
CA ALA A 11 9.40 7.87 16.66
C ALA A 11 9.20 8.74 15.41
N VAL A 12 9.97 8.49 14.33
CA VAL A 12 9.88 9.26 13.08
C VAL A 12 8.55 8.99 12.37
N CYS A 13 8.22 7.73 12.10
CA CYS A 13 6.99 7.35 11.41
C CYS A 13 5.77 7.81 12.21
N GLY A 14 5.77 7.58 13.52
CA GLY A 14 4.70 8.00 14.40
C GLY A 14 4.46 9.51 14.37
N TYR A 15 5.52 10.30 14.58
CA TYR A 15 5.42 11.76 14.57
C TYR A 15 4.95 12.29 13.21
N MET A 16 5.49 11.77 12.11
CA MET A 16 5.05 12.13 10.76
C MET A 16 3.58 11.78 10.53
N ALA A 17 3.13 10.59 10.93
CA ALA A 17 1.73 10.20 10.82
C ALA A 17 0.80 11.15 11.58
N GLY A 18 1.21 11.60 12.76
CA GLY A 18 0.46 12.56 13.58
C GLY A 18 0.34 13.94 12.93
N LEU A 19 1.34 14.37 12.14
CA LEU A 19 1.35 15.68 11.49
C LEU A 19 0.69 15.70 10.11
N ILE A 20 1.02 14.73 9.26
CA ILE A 20 0.66 14.73 7.83
C ILE A 20 -0.22 13.55 7.41
N GLY A 21 -0.61 12.71 8.37
CA GLY A 21 -1.42 11.50 8.17
C GLY A 21 -0.58 10.27 7.79
N SER A 22 -1.14 9.07 8.02
CA SER A 22 -0.51 7.78 7.67
C SER A 22 -0.17 7.69 6.19
N SER A 23 -1.05 8.16 5.32
CA SER A 23 -0.92 8.02 3.87
C SER A 23 0.28 8.77 3.28
N ASN A 24 0.72 9.84 3.95
CA ASN A 24 1.89 10.62 3.54
C ASN A 24 3.13 10.30 4.37
N SER A 25 3.06 9.32 5.27
CA SER A 25 4.18 9.02 6.16
C SER A 25 5.34 8.36 5.40
N PRO A 26 6.59 8.60 5.82
CA PRO A 26 7.78 8.10 5.12
C PRO A 26 8.05 6.61 5.35
N LEU A 27 7.07 5.84 5.85
CA LEU A 27 7.23 4.46 6.29
C LEU A 27 7.84 3.58 5.19
N SER A 28 7.34 3.70 3.95
CA SER A 28 7.85 2.93 2.80
C SER A 28 9.34 3.18 2.53
N GLY A 29 9.76 4.45 2.53
CA GLY A 29 11.16 4.84 2.30
C GLY A 29 12.09 4.42 3.44
N ILE A 30 11.63 4.54 4.69
CA ILE A 30 12.42 4.09 5.84
C ILE A 30 12.60 2.55 5.82
N GLY A 31 11.65 1.81 5.26
CA GLY A 31 11.77 0.35 5.08
C GLY A 31 12.93 -0.09 4.23
N ILE A 32 13.21 0.67 3.18
CA ILE A 32 14.36 0.45 2.30
C ILE A 32 15.67 0.61 3.09
N LEU A 33 15.77 1.65 3.92
CA LEU A 33 16.95 1.87 4.76
C LEU A 33 17.10 0.77 5.82
N VAL A 34 16.00 0.30 6.39
CA VAL A 34 16.00 -0.81 7.35
C VAL A 34 16.49 -2.09 6.70
N VAL A 35 15.98 -2.47 5.53
CA VAL A 35 16.42 -3.72 4.88
C VAL A 35 17.87 -3.66 4.45
N ILE A 36 18.32 -2.52 3.89
CA ILE A 36 19.71 -2.33 3.49
C ILE A 36 20.62 -2.35 4.73
N GLY A 37 20.23 -1.66 5.80
CA GLY A 37 21.01 -1.62 7.05
C GLY A 37 21.11 -3.00 7.71
N ALA A 38 20.00 -3.74 7.79
CA ALA A 38 19.99 -5.11 8.31
C ALA A 38 20.90 -6.01 7.47
N ALA A 39 20.76 -5.97 6.14
CA ALA A 39 21.56 -6.78 5.24
C ALA A 39 23.06 -6.45 5.31
N LEU A 40 23.43 -5.16 5.38
CA LEU A 40 24.83 -4.72 5.50
C LEU A 40 25.45 -5.20 6.82
N LEU A 41 24.72 -5.10 7.93
CA LEU A 41 25.21 -5.61 9.22
C LEU A 41 25.44 -7.12 9.20
N LEU A 42 24.59 -7.88 8.51
CA LEU A 42 24.81 -9.31 8.32
C LEU A 42 26.01 -9.59 7.42
N VAL A 43 26.19 -8.83 6.34
CA VAL A 43 27.34 -8.97 5.42
C VAL A 43 28.65 -8.68 6.13
N ILE A 44 28.71 -7.65 6.97
CA ILE A 44 29.94 -7.26 7.67
C ILE A 44 30.18 -8.11 8.91
N GLY A 45 29.14 -8.36 9.71
CA GLY A 45 29.27 -8.94 11.05
C GLY A 45 29.04 -10.45 11.14
N VAL A 46 28.41 -11.08 10.14
CA VAL A 46 28.03 -12.50 10.21
C VAL A 46 28.55 -13.30 9.03
N LYS A 47 28.36 -12.81 7.80
CA LYS A 47 28.73 -13.49 6.55
C LYS A 47 30.20 -13.99 6.53
N PRO A 48 31.20 -13.27 7.09
CA PRO A 48 32.59 -13.75 7.11
C PRO A 48 32.82 -14.98 8.00
N TYR A 49 31.91 -15.25 8.93
CA TYR A 49 32.04 -16.29 9.96
C TYR A 49 31.15 -17.52 9.69
N VAL A 50 30.42 -17.54 8.57
CA VAL A 50 29.51 -18.62 8.21
C VAL A 50 29.88 -19.21 6.85
N SER A 51 29.40 -20.44 6.58
CA SER A 51 29.64 -21.09 5.30
C SER A 51 28.95 -20.35 4.14
N ALA A 52 29.52 -20.48 2.94
CA ALA A 52 29.02 -19.83 1.73
C ALA A 52 27.56 -20.19 1.41
N ASP A 53 27.10 -21.37 1.79
CA ASP A 53 25.73 -21.86 1.56
C ASP A 53 24.67 -21.18 2.44
N THR A 54 25.09 -20.39 3.45
CA THR A 54 24.18 -19.74 4.40
C THR A 54 23.49 -18.50 3.83
N GLY A 55 23.77 -18.11 2.58
CA GLY A 55 23.22 -16.89 1.95
C GLY A 55 21.70 -16.78 2.00
N LYS A 56 20.96 -17.88 1.74
CA LYS A 56 19.49 -17.89 1.83
C LYS A 56 18.99 -17.62 3.25
N ALA A 57 19.65 -18.18 4.26
CA ALA A 57 19.30 -17.95 5.66
C ALA A 57 19.57 -16.50 6.08
N LEU A 58 20.67 -15.90 5.61
CA LEU A 58 20.96 -14.48 5.85
C LEU A 58 19.89 -13.57 5.22
N ILE A 59 19.45 -13.86 3.99
CA ILE A 59 18.38 -13.11 3.32
C ILE A 59 17.08 -13.22 4.12
N ALA A 60 16.68 -14.44 4.50
CA ALA A 60 15.50 -14.66 5.32
C ALA A 60 15.59 -13.89 6.65
N PHE A 61 16.74 -13.95 7.33
CA PHE A 61 16.96 -13.24 8.59
C PHE A 61 16.86 -11.72 8.43
N ALA A 62 17.44 -11.15 7.36
CA ALA A 62 17.32 -9.72 7.05
C ALA A 62 15.86 -9.31 6.81
N LEU A 63 15.10 -10.12 6.06
CA LEU A 63 13.69 -9.87 5.78
C LEU A 63 12.82 -10.00 7.04
N PHE A 64 13.03 -11.01 7.88
CA PHE A 64 12.33 -11.17 9.17
C PHE A 64 12.62 -10.00 10.12
N THR A 65 13.90 -9.63 10.23
CA THR A 65 14.34 -8.46 11.01
C THR A 65 13.66 -7.19 10.53
N THR A 66 13.62 -6.99 9.21
CA THR A 66 12.96 -5.85 8.58
C THR A 66 11.47 -5.86 8.87
N ALA A 67 10.78 -7.00 8.72
CA ALA A 67 9.36 -7.13 8.97
C ALA A 67 8.97 -6.77 10.41
N VAL A 68 9.78 -7.15 11.40
CA VAL A 68 9.56 -6.75 12.80
C VAL A 68 9.63 -5.23 12.95
N ILE A 69 10.71 -4.61 12.45
CA ILE A 69 10.89 -3.15 12.54
C ILE A 69 9.77 -2.42 11.78
N PHE A 70 9.36 -2.94 10.63
CA PHE A 70 8.28 -2.39 9.81
C PHE A 70 6.93 -2.46 10.52
N ASN A 71 6.62 -3.58 11.18
CA ASN A 71 5.41 -3.69 11.98
C ASN A 71 5.41 -2.72 13.15
N VAL A 72 6.54 -2.57 13.87
CA VAL A 72 6.62 -1.57 14.95
C VAL A 72 6.37 -0.16 14.42
N ALA A 73 6.97 0.18 13.26
CA ALA A 73 6.77 1.47 12.60
C ALA A 73 5.31 1.70 12.19
N ALA A 74 4.68 0.70 11.57
CA ALA A 74 3.30 0.77 11.08
C ALA A 74 2.30 0.90 12.24
N ILE A 75 2.51 0.13 13.31
CA ILE A 75 1.67 0.22 14.52
C ILE A 75 1.85 1.58 15.20
N ALA A 76 3.07 2.10 15.34
CA ALA A 76 3.29 3.44 15.90
C ALA A 76 2.61 4.55 15.07
N ASN A 77 2.71 4.44 13.74
CA ASN A 77 2.11 5.34 12.76
C ASN A 77 0.58 5.38 12.89
N ASN A 78 -0.08 4.21 12.98
CA ASN A 78 -1.53 4.15 13.12
C ASN A 78 -1.99 4.56 14.54
N ASN A 79 -1.29 4.08 15.57
CA ASN A 79 -1.67 4.31 16.96
C ASN A 79 -1.72 5.82 17.30
N LEU A 80 -0.77 6.64 16.80
CA LEU A 80 -0.82 8.08 17.06
C LEU A 80 -2.01 8.78 16.39
N GLN A 81 -2.46 8.31 15.22
CA GLN A 81 -3.69 8.82 14.60
C GLN A 81 -4.92 8.36 15.35
N ASP A 82 -4.98 7.07 15.72
CA ASP A 82 -6.08 6.54 16.50
C ASP A 82 -6.21 7.30 17.82
N LEU A 83 -5.10 7.53 18.54
CA LEU A 83 -5.10 8.23 19.83
C LEU A 83 -5.63 9.66 19.67
N LYS A 84 -5.32 10.32 18.55
CA LYS A 84 -5.87 11.63 18.25
C LYS A 84 -7.38 11.56 18.01
N THR A 85 -7.85 10.62 17.20
CA THR A 85 -9.28 10.45 16.95
C THR A 85 -10.03 10.06 18.21
N GLY A 86 -9.47 9.16 19.02
CA GLY A 86 -10.01 8.78 20.32
C GLY A 86 -10.15 9.97 21.27
N GLN A 87 -9.12 10.83 21.34
CA GLN A 87 -9.20 12.07 22.10
C GLN A 87 -10.33 12.99 21.62
N LEU A 88 -10.57 13.08 20.30
CA LEU A 88 -11.60 13.95 19.72
C LEU A 88 -13.04 13.48 20.00
N VAL A 89 -13.22 12.19 20.33
CA VAL A 89 -14.54 11.60 20.68
C VAL A 89 -14.62 11.23 22.16
N ASP A 90 -13.75 11.80 23.00
CA ASP A 90 -13.67 11.58 24.45
C ASP A 90 -13.51 10.10 24.85
N ALA A 91 -12.82 9.31 24.03
CA ALA A 91 -12.50 7.92 24.34
C ALA A 91 -11.46 7.82 25.46
N THR A 92 -11.62 6.82 26.35
CA THR A 92 -10.66 6.56 27.42
C THR A 92 -9.37 5.92 26.85
N PRO A 93 -8.18 6.53 27.00
CA PRO A 93 -6.96 6.07 26.31
C PRO A 93 -6.58 4.61 26.57
N TRP A 94 -6.74 4.11 27.81
CA TRP A 94 -6.38 2.74 28.13
C TRP A 94 -7.27 1.71 27.42
N LYS A 95 -8.58 2.01 27.25
CA LYS A 95 -9.52 1.13 26.54
C LYS A 95 -9.14 1.02 25.07
N GLN A 96 -8.71 2.14 24.50
CA GLN A 96 -8.25 2.18 23.13
C GLN A 96 -6.97 1.37 22.92
N GLN A 97 -6.00 1.47 23.82
CA GLN A 97 -4.78 0.64 23.76
C GLN A 97 -5.11 -0.86 23.82
N VAL A 98 -6.03 -1.26 24.70
CA VAL A 98 -6.50 -2.65 24.77
C VAL A 98 -7.17 -3.08 23.45
N ALA A 99 -8.03 -2.23 22.88
CA ALA A 99 -8.68 -2.51 21.60
C ALA A 99 -7.66 -2.66 20.46
N LEU A 100 -6.60 -1.85 20.43
CA LEU A 100 -5.51 -1.96 19.45
C LEU A 100 -4.73 -3.26 19.60
N VAL A 101 -4.42 -3.67 20.84
CA VAL A 101 -3.77 -4.97 21.10
C VAL A 101 -4.63 -6.12 20.59
N ILE A 102 -5.93 -6.10 20.87
CA ILE A 102 -6.87 -7.11 20.35
C ILE A 102 -6.89 -7.09 18.83
N GLY A 103 -6.93 -5.91 18.20
CA GLY A 103 -6.90 -5.74 16.75
C GLY A 103 -5.63 -6.31 16.11
N VAL A 104 -4.46 -6.09 16.72
CA VAL A 104 -3.18 -6.66 16.26
C VAL A 104 -3.19 -8.18 16.36
N ILE A 105 -3.69 -8.74 17.46
CA ILE A 105 -3.80 -10.20 17.63
C ILE A 105 -4.74 -10.78 16.58
N ALA A 106 -5.92 -10.19 16.39
CA ALA A 106 -6.87 -10.63 15.38
C ALA A 106 -6.27 -10.54 13.96
N GLY A 107 -5.60 -9.43 13.64
CA GLY A 107 -4.90 -9.26 12.36
C GLY A 107 -3.81 -10.31 12.13
N ALA A 108 -3.03 -10.63 13.16
CA ALA A 108 -1.98 -11.66 13.09
C ALA A 108 -2.56 -13.06 12.83
N PHE A 109 -3.78 -13.36 13.26
CA PHE A 109 -4.46 -14.62 12.96
C PHE A 109 -5.13 -14.64 11.58
N VAL A 110 -5.64 -13.50 11.10
CA VAL A 110 -6.43 -13.44 9.86
C VAL A 110 -5.56 -13.20 8.62
N ILE A 111 -4.57 -12.30 8.71
CA ILE A 111 -3.78 -11.86 7.55
C ILE A 111 -2.96 -13.02 6.94
N PRO A 112 -2.20 -13.83 7.70
CA PRO A 112 -1.37 -14.87 7.10
C PRO A 112 -2.17 -15.95 6.34
N PRO A 113 -3.27 -16.52 6.88
CA PRO A 113 -4.09 -17.47 6.12
C PRO A 113 -4.72 -16.87 4.86
N VAL A 114 -5.14 -15.60 4.92
CA VAL A 114 -5.68 -14.91 3.73
C VAL A 114 -4.60 -14.70 2.68
N LEU A 115 -3.40 -14.26 3.07
CA LEU A 115 -2.27 -14.11 2.15
C LEU A 115 -1.85 -15.46 1.55
N ASP A 116 -1.85 -16.53 2.35
CA ASP A 116 -1.54 -17.88 1.89
C ASP A 116 -2.60 -18.38 0.89
N LEU A 117 -3.87 -18.15 1.16
CA LEU A 117 -4.96 -18.48 0.24
C LEU A 117 -4.82 -17.77 -1.10
N VAL A 118 -4.56 -16.46 -1.06
CA VAL A 118 -4.37 -15.63 -2.26
C VAL A 118 -3.10 -16.05 -3.02
N ASN A 119 -2.02 -16.42 -2.32
CA ASN A 119 -0.82 -16.96 -2.92
C ASN A 119 -1.06 -18.31 -3.61
N HIS A 120 -1.88 -19.19 -3.01
CA HIS A 120 -2.26 -20.46 -3.63
C HIS A 120 -3.16 -20.28 -4.86
N ALA A 121 -4.04 -19.27 -4.85
CA ALA A 121 -4.93 -18.96 -5.96
C ALA A 121 -4.18 -18.36 -7.16
N TYR A 122 -3.36 -17.32 -6.93
CA TYR A 122 -2.79 -16.50 -8.00
C TYR A 122 -1.26 -16.45 -7.98
N GLY A 123 -0.62 -16.60 -6.83
CA GLY A 123 0.81 -16.34 -6.63
C GLY A 123 1.15 -14.86 -6.66
N PHE A 124 2.39 -14.52 -6.28
CA PHE A 124 2.91 -13.14 -6.30
C PHE A 124 4.09 -13.01 -7.27
N VAL A 125 4.10 -11.96 -8.10
CA VAL A 125 5.19 -11.70 -9.04
C VAL A 125 6.54 -11.70 -8.32
N GLY A 126 7.49 -12.50 -8.82
CA GLY A 126 8.84 -12.66 -8.24
C GLY A 126 8.95 -13.66 -7.08
N ALA A 127 7.84 -14.28 -6.66
CA ALA A 127 7.86 -15.40 -5.71
C ALA A 127 8.14 -16.73 -6.44
N PRO A 128 8.79 -17.71 -5.77
CA PRO A 128 8.97 -19.05 -6.33
C PRO A 128 7.63 -19.67 -6.74
N GLY A 129 7.55 -20.19 -7.97
CA GLY A 129 6.33 -20.81 -8.49
C GLY A 129 5.28 -19.85 -9.06
N ALA A 130 5.51 -18.54 -9.02
CA ALA A 130 4.59 -17.54 -9.58
C ALA A 130 4.48 -17.62 -11.11
N GLU A 131 5.55 -18.01 -11.80
CA GLU A 131 5.61 -18.15 -13.26
C GLU A 131 4.68 -19.25 -13.80
N ALA A 132 4.34 -20.23 -12.95
CA ALA A 132 3.40 -21.30 -13.31
C ALA A 132 1.93 -20.84 -13.26
N ARG A 133 1.66 -19.61 -12.81
CA ARG A 133 0.31 -19.05 -12.68
C ARG A 133 0.03 -18.10 -13.84
N PRO A 134 -1.20 -18.10 -14.39
CA PRO A 134 -1.52 -17.31 -15.59
C PRO A 134 -1.50 -15.80 -15.34
N ASN A 135 -1.85 -15.33 -14.14
CA ASN A 135 -1.87 -13.91 -13.77
C ASN A 135 -1.42 -13.71 -12.31
N PRO A 136 -0.11 -13.77 -12.02
CA PRO A 136 0.39 -13.55 -10.66
C PRO A 136 0.15 -12.11 -10.20
N LEU A 137 -0.14 -11.95 -8.91
CA LEU A 137 -0.46 -10.65 -8.33
C LEU A 137 0.80 -9.78 -8.22
N PRO A 138 0.72 -8.49 -8.61
CA PRO A 138 1.85 -7.58 -8.49
C PRO A 138 2.12 -7.29 -7.01
N ALA A 139 3.36 -7.56 -6.57
CA ALA A 139 3.82 -7.26 -5.21
C ALA A 139 5.09 -6.39 -5.23
N PRO A 140 5.04 -5.18 -5.81
CA PRO A 140 6.25 -4.36 -6.03
C PRO A 140 6.96 -3.98 -4.73
N GLN A 141 6.24 -3.81 -3.60
CA GLN A 141 6.85 -3.48 -2.29
C GLN A 141 7.68 -4.65 -1.78
N ALA A 142 7.08 -5.84 -1.77
CA ALA A 142 7.76 -7.05 -1.34
C ALA A 142 8.92 -7.41 -2.28
N GLY A 143 8.71 -7.24 -3.59
CA GLY A 143 9.73 -7.47 -4.61
C GLY A 143 10.96 -6.58 -4.42
N LEU A 144 10.77 -5.28 -4.22
CA LEU A 144 11.86 -4.32 -3.97
C LEU A 144 12.64 -4.65 -2.69
N ILE A 145 11.93 -4.91 -1.58
CA ILE A 145 12.59 -5.24 -0.30
C ILE A 145 13.38 -6.56 -0.43
N SER A 146 12.80 -7.56 -1.11
CA SER A 146 13.48 -8.84 -1.35
C SER A 146 14.69 -8.70 -2.28
N SER A 147 14.59 -7.93 -3.37
CA SER A 147 15.69 -7.76 -4.31
C SER A 147 16.85 -6.98 -3.68
N LEU A 148 16.57 -5.96 -2.88
CA LEU A 148 17.59 -5.24 -2.12
C LEU A 148 18.29 -6.14 -1.10
N ALA A 149 17.53 -6.91 -0.31
CA ALA A 149 18.13 -7.85 0.65
C ALA A 149 19.04 -8.87 -0.04
N LYS A 150 18.55 -9.47 -1.14
CA LYS A 150 19.31 -10.41 -1.97
C LYS A 150 20.58 -9.75 -2.54
N GLY A 151 20.43 -8.58 -3.14
CA GLY A 151 21.54 -7.85 -3.76
C GLY A 151 22.62 -7.49 -2.76
N VAL A 152 22.26 -6.93 -1.59
CA VAL A 152 23.26 -6.56 -0.56
C VAL A 152 24.03 -7.81 -0.12
N ILE A 153 23.32 -8.89 0.19
CA ILE A 153 23.92 -10.12 0.72
C ILE A 153 24.75 -10.84 -0.35
N ALA A 154 24.30 -10.84 -1.60
CA ALA A 154 25.03 -11.40 -2.73
C ALA A 154 26.19 -10.51 -3.22
N ALA A 155 26.27 -9.27 -2.74
CA ALA A 155 27.16 -8.22 -3.27
C ALA A 155 26.91 -7.92 -4.76
N ASP A 156 25.66 -8.03 -5.21
CA ASP A 156 25.20 -7.88 -6.60
C ASP A 156 24.36 -6.59 -6.79
N ILE A 157 24.51 -5.62 -5.89
CA ILE A 157 23.84 -4.32 -6.07
C ILE A 157 24.63 -3.47 -7.04
N ASP A 158 23.94 -3.03 -8.09
CA ASP A 158 24.40 -1.94 -8.92
C ASP A 158 24.28 -0.60 -8.17
N TRP A 159 25.36 -0.24 -7.49
CA TRP A 159 25.49 1.04 -6.78
C TRP A 159 25.38 2.24 -7.72
N SER A 160 25.59 2.06 -9.03
CA SER A 160 25.37 3.11 -10.02
C SER A 160 23.89 3.51 -10.07
N LEU A 161 22.98 2.55 -10.08
CA LEU A 161 21.53 2.81 -10.09
C LEU A 161 21.07 3.52 -8.81
N ILE A 162 21.62 3.14 -7.65
CA ILE A 162 21.32 3.84 -6.38
C ILE A 162 21.77 5.30 -6.44
N ARG A 163 22.98 5.57 -6.95
CA ARG A 163 23.49 6.94 -7.11
C ARG A 163 22.65 7.75 -8.09
N ILE A 164 22.27 7.16 -9.23
CA ILE A 164 21.39 7.80 -10.21
C ILE A 164 20.05 8.15 -9.55
N GLY A 165 19.45 7.22 -8.81
CA GLY A 165 18.21 7.46 -8.07
C GLY A 165 18.35 8.60 -7.05
N ALA A 166 19.47 8.66 -6.32
CA ALA A 166 19.75 9.75 -5.37
C ALA A 166 19.88 11.10 -6.07
N VAL A 167 20.58 11.16 -7.22
CA VAL A 167 20.72 12.38 -8.02
C VAL A 167 19.37 12.83 -8.58
N ILE A 168 18.56 11.91 -9.08
CA ILE A 168 17.19 12.20 -9.55
C ILE A 168 16.34 12.74 -8.39
N GLY A 169 16.40 12.10 -7.21
CA GLY A 169 15.68 12.55 -6.02
C GLY A 169 16.06 13.97 -5.58
N VAL A 170 17.36 14.26 -5.50
CA VAL A 170 17.87 15.61 -5.21
C VAL A 170 17.41 16.60 -6.30
N GLY A 171 17.51 16.21 -7.57
CA GLY A 171 17.07 17.04 -8.70
C GLY A 171 15.58 17.39 -8.63
N ILE A 172 14.72 16.44 -8.27
CA ILE A 172 13.28 16.69 -8.11
C ILE A 172 12.99 17.59 -6.92
N ILE A 173 13.68 17.39 -5.78
CA ILE A 173 13.53 18.27 -4.60
C ILE A 173 13.93 19.70 -4.94
N LEU A 174 15.07 19.88 -5.63
CA LEU A 174 15.52 21.20 -6.07
C LEU A 174 14.54 21.81 -7.07
N LEU A 175 14.04 21.03 -8.02
CA LEU A 175 13.04 21.48 -8.99
C LEU A 175 11.75 21.95 -8.29
N ASP A 176 11.23 21.17 -7.34
CA ASP A 176 10.04 21.53 -6.58
C ASP A 176 10.24 22.83 -5.78
N GLU A 177 11.38 22.96 -5.09
CA GLU A 177 11.72 24.17 -4.33
C GLU A 177 11.87 25.39 -5.24
N ILE A 178 12.51 25.24 -6.41
CA ILE A 178 12.64 26.31 -7.40
C ILE A 178 11.27 26.72 -7.95
N LEU A 179 10.42 25.76 -8.30
CA LEU A 179 9.07 26.03 -8.79
C LEU A 179 8.22 26.72 -7.74
N ARG A 180 8.33 26.29 -6.48
CA ARG A 180 7.63 26.87 -5.32
C ARG A 180 8.06 28.31 -5.02
N ARG A 181 9.32 28.65 -5.28
CA ARG A 181 9.84 30.02 -5.13
C ARG A 181 9.45 30.93 -6.31
N ASN A 182 9.44 30.39 -7.53
CA ASN A 182 9.25 31.18 -8.74
C ASN A 182 7.79 31.26 -9.21
N THR A 183 6.93 30.35 -8.77
CA THR A 183 5.55 30.23 -9.24
C THR A 183 4.58 30.11 -8.06
N LYS A 184 3.45 30.83 -8.11
CA LYS A 184 2.44 30.81 -7.03
C LYS A 184 1.62 29.51 -6.95
N HIS A 185 1.59 28.70 -8.01
CA HIS A 185 0.66 27.58 -8.14
C HIS A 185 1.29 26.25 -8.63
N MET A 186 2.59 26.22 -8.91
CA MET A 186 3.25 25.01 -9.42
C MET A 186 4.09 24.35 -8.33
N HIS A 187 3.76 23.08 -8.05
CA HIS A 187 4.51 22.20 -7.17
C HIS A 187 4.62 20.83 -7.84
N VAL A 188 5.78 20.19 -7.66
CA VAL A 188 6.06 18.83 -8.10
C VAL A 188 6.47 18.05 -6.85
N PRO A 189 5.50 17.55 -6.06
CA PRO A 189 5.80 16.89 -4.80
C PRO A 189 6.76 15.71 -5.05
N PRO A 190 7.98 15.70 -4.46
CA PRO A 190 8.96 14.66 -4.73
C PRO A 190 8.45 13.25 -4.39
N LEU A 191 7.60 13.14 -3.37
CA LEU A 191 6.94 11.89 -2.99
C LEU A 191 6.00 11.37 -4.09
N ALA A 192 5.26 12.25 -4.76
CA ALA A 192 4.35 11.85 -5.85
C ALA A 192 5.13 11.34 -7.06
N VAL A 193 6.25 12.00 -7.40
CA VAL A 193 7.15 11.55 -8.48
C VAL A 193 7.78 10.21 -8.12
N GLY A 194 8.27 10.06 -6.89
CA GLY A 194 8.84 8.82 -6.39
C GLY A 194 7.84 7.66 -6.45
N LEU A 195 6.60 7.87 -5.99
CA LEU A 195 5.52 6.90 -6.10
C LEU A 195 5.20 6.54 -7.56
N GLY A 196 5.21 7.52 -8.48
CA GLY A 196 4.96 7.30 -9.90
C GLY A 196 6.03 6.46 -10.60
N ILE A 197 7.31 6.66 -10.26
CA ILE A 197 8.44 5.84 -10.77
C ILE A 197 8.36 4.42 -10.21
N TYR A 198 7.87 4.30 -8.98
CA TYR A 198 7.88 3.06 -8.22
C TYR A 198 6.69 2.13 -8.53
N LEU A 199 5.50 2.69 -8.80
CA LEU A 199 4.28 1.90 -9.01
C LEU A 199 4.13 1.42 -10.46
N PRO A 200 3.58 0.21 -10.68
CA PRO A 200 3.27 -0.27 -12.03
C PRO A 200 2.35 0.70 -12.78
N THR A 201 2.60 0.91 -14.08
CA THR A 201 1.84 1.84 -14.92
C THR A 201 0.33 1.57 -14.87
N GLN A 202 -0.08 0.30 -14.81
CA GLN A 202 -1.49 -0.09 -14.70
C GLN A 202 -2.13 0.42 -13.41
N SER A 203 -1.45 0.28 -12.26
CA SER A 203 -1.94 0.77 -10.96
C SER A 203 -1.94 2.29 -10.92
N THR A 204 -0.89 2.93 -11.43
CA THR A 204 -0.79 4.39 -11.51
C THR A 204 -1.90 4.99 -12.36
N LEU A 205 -2.23 4.37 -13.50
CA LEU A 205 -3.32 4.83 -14.36
C LEU A 205 -4.67 4.78 -13.64
N MET A 206 -4.95 3.72 -12.87
CA MET A 206 -6.19 3.61 -12.10
C MET A 206 -6.28 4.69 -11.01
N ILE A 207 -5.16 5.01 -10.34
CA ILE A 207 -5.10 6.13 -9.39
C ILE A 207 -5.40 7.46 -10.09
N VAL A 208 -4.85 7.69 -11.28
CA VAL A 208 -5.11 8.92 -12.06
C VAL A 208 -6.58 9.03 -12.47
N VAL A 209 -7.19 7.94 -12.96
CA VAL A 209 -8.61 7.91 -13.31
C VAL A 209 -9.47 8.19 -12.06
N GLY A 210 -9.16 7.55 -10.93
CA GLY A 210 -9.82 7.80 -9.65
C GLY A 210 -9.70 9.26 -9.20
N ALA A 211 -8.52 9.88 -9.36
CA ALA A 211 -8.29 11.29 -9.02
C ALA A 211 -9.10 12.24 -9.91
N ILE A 212 -9.20 11.96 -11.22
CA ILE A 212 -10.02 12.75 -12.15
C ILE A 212 -11.51 12.63 -11.78
N VAL A 213 -12.00 11.41 -11.53
CA VAL A 213 -13.39 11.18 -11.11
C VAL A 213 -13.69 11.86 -9.77
N GLY A 214 -12.77 11.73 -8.80
CA GLY A 214 -12.86 12.39 -7.50
C GLY A 214 -12.89 13.91 -7.63
N TRP A 215 -12.05 14.50 -8.49
CA TRP A 215 -12.06 15.93 -8.77
C TRP A 215 -13.41 16.40 -9.35
N PHE A 216 -13.97 15.67 -10.31
CA PHE A 216 -15.31 15.99 -10.84
C PHE A 216 -16.41 15.88 -9.77
N PHE A 217 -16.30 14.89 -8.89
CA PHE A 217 -17.23 14.73 -7.76
C PHE A 217 -17.10 15.90 -6.77
N ASP A 218 -15.89 16.29 -6.40
CA ASP A 218 -15.63 17.41 -5.49
C ASP A 218 -16.16 18.73 -6.03
N GLN A 219 -15.99 18.98 -7.33
CA GLN A 219 -16.56 20.15 -8.00
C GLN A 219 -18.09 20.20 -7.95
N ARG A 220 -18.74 19.03 -7.98
CA ARG A 220 -20.19 18.92 -7.76
C ARG A 220 -20.56 19.04 -6.28
N ALA A 221 -19.80 18.42 -5.38
CA ALA A 221 -20.00 18.49 -3.93
C ALA A 221 -19.92 19.93 -3.41
N ASN A 222 -19.03 20.75 -3.97
CA ASN A 222 -18.92 22.18 -3.65
C ASN A 222 -20.21 22.99 -3.92
N ARG A 223 -21.12 22.47 -4.75
CA ARG A 223 -22.42 23.10 -5.06
C ARG A 223 -23.55 22.63 -4.14
N THR A 224 -23.27 21.73 -3.20
CA THR A 224 -24.27 21.21 -2.25
C THR A 224 -24.34 22.07 -0.99
N PRO A 225 -25.43 22.00 -0.20
CA PRO A 225 -25.56 22.77 1.04
C PRO A 225 -24.51 22.44 2.11
N LYS A 226 -23.96 21.22 2.08
CA LYS A 226 -22.92 20.75 3.02
C LYS A 226 -21.74 20.16 2.23
N PRO A 227 -20.85 21.01 1.66
CA PRO A 227 -19.76 20.57 0.79
C PRO A 227 -18.85 19.52 1.43
N GLU A 228 -18.32 19.79 2.62
CA GLU A 228 -17.34 18.92 3.28
C GLU A 228 -17.93 17.56 3.66
N ALA A 229 -19.16 17.54 4.19
CA ALA A 229 -19.85 16.29 4.49
C ALA A 229 -20.10 15.46 3.21
N THR A 230 -20.39 16.11 2.09
CA THR A 230 -20.62 15.44 0.81
C THR A 230 -19.33 14.85 0.24
N LYS A 231 -18.21 15.58 0.33
CA LYS A 231 -16.88 15.06 -0.03
C LYS A 231 -16.52 13.83 0.80
N GLN A 232 -16.75 13.88 2.12
CA GLN A 232 -16.52 12.75 3.02
C GLN A 232 -17.35 11.51 2.65
N LEU A 233 -18.60 11.70 2.22
CA LEU A 233 -19.42 10.58 1.71
C LEU A 233 -18.86 9.99 0.41
N GLY A 234 -18.29 10.81 -0.48
CA GLY A 234 -17.59 10.35 -1.68
C GLY A 234 -16.35 9.52 -1.36
N VAL A 235 -15.55 9.98 -0.38
CA VAL A 235 -14.40 9.23 0.14
C VAL A 235 -14.86 7.91 0.78
N LEU A 236 -15.92 7.93 1.58
CA LEU A 236 -16.48 6.73 2.21
C LEU A 236 -16.96 5.70 1.16
N LEU A 237 -17.61 6.17 0.09
CA LEU A 237 -18.03 5.32 -1.03
C LEU A 237 -16.82 4.67 -1.71
N ALA A 238 -15.79 5.45 -2.03
CA ALA A 238 -14.57 4.92 -2.66
C ALA A 238 -13.85 3.90 -1.76
N SER A 239 -13.70 4.20 -0.47
CA SER A 239 -13.15 3.27 0.53
C SER A 239 -13.98 1.99 0.63
N GLY A 240 -15.31 2.09 0.58
CA GLY A 240 -16.20 0.94 0.56
C GLY A 240 -16.03 0.06 -0.68
N LEU A 241 -15.82 0.65 -1.86
CA LEU A 241 -15.54 -0.08 -3.09
C LEU A 241 -14.20 -0.83 -3.02
N ILE A 242 -13.16 -0.21 -2.45
CA ILE A 242 -11.83 -0.82 -2.26
C ILE A 242 -11.93 -2.02 -1.30
N VAL A 243 -12.56 -1.83 -0.14
CA VAL A 243 -12.72 -2.91 0.86
C VAL A 243 -13.62 -4.01 0.32
N GLY A 244 -14.70 -3.65 -0.39
CA GLY A 244 -15.63 -4.60 -0.99
C GLY A 244 -14.96 -5.49 -2.04
N GLU A 245 -14.13 -4.89 -2.92
CA GLU A 245 -13.34 -5.65 -3.90
C GLU A 245 -12.40 -6.64 -3.19
N GLY A 246 -11.68 -6.22 -2.15
CA GLY A 246 -10.78 -7.10 -1.41
C GLY A 246 -11.51 -8.28 -0.75
N ILE A 247 -12.65 -8.05 -0.11
CA ILE A 247 -13.45 -9.12 0.53
C ILE A 247 -13.94 -10.12 -0.53
N ILE A 248 -14.53 -9.63 -1.63
CA ILE A 248 -15.00 -10.48 -2.72
C ILE A 248 -13.84 -11.23 -3.37
N GLY A 249 -12.67 -10.59 -3.51
CA GLY A 249 -11.44 -11.20 -4.00
C GLY A 249 -10.97 -12.38 -3.15
N VAL A 250 -11.06 -12.27 -1.82
CA VAL A 250 -10.75 -13.39 -0.89
C VAL A 250 -11.74 -14.54 -1.07
N VAL A 251 -13.05 -14.24 -1.20
CA VAL A 251 -14.08 -15.26 -1.46
C VAL A 251 -13.82 -15.98 -2.80
N ILE A 252 -13.48 -15.23 -3.85
CA ILE A 252 -13.12 -15.81 -5.16
C ILE A 252 -11.85 -16.65 -5.05
N SER A 253 -10.84 -16.18 -4.33
CA SER A 253 -9.59 -16.93 -4.08
C SER A 253 -9.89 -18.27 -3.40
N ALA A 254 -10.78 -18.29 -2.41
CA ALA A 254 -11.26 -19.52 -1.78
C ALA A 254 -11.88 -20.47 -2.80
N MET A 255 -12.77 -19.96 -3.65
CA MET A 255 -13.40 -20.78 -4.69
C MET A 255 -12.38 -21.35 -5.68
N VAL A 256 -11.39 -20.57 -6.11
CA VAL A 256 -10.32 -21.04 -7.02
C VAL A 256 -9.55 -22.19 -6.38
N VAL A 257 -9.09 -22.01 -5.13
CA VAL A 257 -8.27 -23.01 -4.42
C VAL A 257 -9.06 -24.30 -4.14
N PHE A 258 -10.31 -24.20 -3.65
CA PHE A 258 -11.09 -25.40 -3.31
C PHE A 258 -11.68 -26.11 -4.52
N SER A 259 -11.96 -25.41 -5.62
CA SER A 259 -12.48 -26.03 -6.85
C SER A 259 -11.38 -26.61 -7.75
N GLY A 260 -10.14 -26.16 -7.59
CA GLY A 260 -9.03 -26.48 -8.50
C GLY A 260 -9.21 -25.91 -9.91
N LYS A 261 -10.16 -24.99 -10.11
CA LYS A 261 -10.42 -24.32 -11.39
C LYS A 261 -10.00 -22.87 -11.30
N ASP A 262 -9.25 -22.39 -12.29
CA ASP A 262 -8.82 -20.98 -12.36
C ASP A 262 -10.00 -20.00 -12.47
N PHE A 263 -11.09 -20.43 -13.12
CA PHE A 263 -12.31 -19.63 -13.30
C PHE A 263 -13.55 -20.36 -12.77
N PRO A 264 -13.74 -20.44 -11.44
CA PRO A 264 -14.78 -21.26 -10.82
C PRO A 264 -16.20 -20.77 -11.14
N LEU A 265 -16.35 -19.48 -11.44
CA LEU A 265 -17.62 -18.82 -11.76
C LEU A 265 -17.84 -18.62 -13.28
N SER A 266 -17.04 -19.26 -14.13
CA SER A 266 -17.20 -19.13 -15.58
C SER A 266 -18.51 -19.77 -16.06
N LEU A 267 -19.38 -18.95 -16.66
CA LEU A 267 -20.65 -19.39 -17.28
C LEU A 267 -20.51 -19.55 -18.79
N VAL A 268 -19.55 -18.85 -19.39
CA VAL A 268 -19.31 -18.80 -20.83
C VAL A 268 -17.86 -19.17 -21.13
N GLY A 269 -17.61 -19.73 -22.32
CA GLY A 269 -16.29 -20.17 -22.73
C GLY A 269 -15.30 -19.02 -23.00
N PRO A 270 -14.01 -19.34 -23.23
CA PRO A 270 -12.94 -18.34 -23.42
C PRO A 270 -13.19 -17.32 -24.54
N ALA A 271 -13.98 -17.68 -25.55
CA ALA A 271 -14.36 -16.79 -26.65
C ALA A 271 -15.08 -15.50 -26.19
N TYR A 272 -15.69 -15.52 -25.00
CA TYR A 272 -16.40 -14.38 -24.44
C TYR A 272 -15.53 -13.52 -23.50
N GLN A 273 -14.24 -13.80 -23.34
CA GLN A 273 -13.37 -13.08 -22.41
C GLN A 273 -13.37 -11.56 -22.68
N THR A 274 -13.17 -11.16 -23.93
CA THR A 274 -13.17 -9.73 -24.32
C THR A 274 -14.54 -9.08 -24.06
N ALA A 275 -15.62 -9.76 -24.42
CA ALA A 275 -16.97 -9.28 -24.17
C ALA A 275 -17.25 -9.15 -22.65
N GLY A 276 -16.79 -10.11 -21.85
CA GLY A 276 -16.91 -10.10 -20.40
C GLY A 276 -16.18 -8.93 -19.75
N ILE A 277 -14.96 -8.63 -20.20
CA ILE A 277 -14.20 -7.46 -19.74
C ILE A 277 -14.94 -6.16 -20.06
N ILE A 278 -15.48 -6.02 -21.28
CA ILE A 278 -16.22 -4.83 -21.71
C ILE A 278 -17.52 -4.67 -20.91
N ILE A 279 -18.33 -5.73 -20.82
CA ILE A 279 -19.61 -5.71 -20.10
C ILE A 279 -19.38 -5.44 -18.62
N GLY A 280 -18.40 -6.12 -18.00
CA GLY A 280 -18.02 -5.90 -16.61
C GLY A 280 -17.54 -4.47 -16.36
N GLY A 281 -16.72 -3.92 -17.26
CA GLY A 281 -16.26 -2.53 -17.20
C GLY A 281 -17.40 -1.52 -17.31
N ILE A 282 -18.34 -1.73 -18.24
CA ILE A 282 -19.53 -0.89 -18.40
C ILE A 282 -20.41 -0.99 -17.14
N ALA A 283 -20.67 -2.20 -16.66
CA ALA A 283 -21.49 -2.42 -15.46
C ALA A 283 -20.86 -1.72 -14.24
N PHE A 284 -19.55 -1.85 -14.05
CA PHE A 284 -18.81 -1.15 -13.02
C PHE A 284 -18.95 0.37 -13.14
N ALA A 285 -18.75 0.93 -14.34
CA ALA A 285 -18.88 2.37 -14.58
C ALA A 285 -20.30 2.88 -14.31
N VAL A 286 -21.33 2.13 -14.71
CA VAL A 286 -22.73 2.47 -14.46
C VAL A 286 -23.03 2.41 -12.96
N ILE A 287 -22.63 1.35 -12.26
CA ILE A 287 -22.85 1.21 -10.82
C ILE A 287 -22.14 2.33 -10.06
N ALA A 288 -20.86 2.59 -10.38
CA ALA A 288 -20.11 3.70 -9.78
C ALA A 288 -20.81 5.04 -10.01
N PHE A 289 -21.25 5.33 -11.24
CA PHE A 289 -21.99 6.55 -11.56
C PHE A 289 -23.30 6.66 -10.76
N LEU A 290 -24.07 5.57 -10.66
CA LEU A 290 -25.32 5.54 -9.90
C LEU A 290 -25.08 5.77 -8.41
N LEU A 291 -24.03 5.16 -7.84
CA LEU A 291 -23.67 5.33 -6.43
C LEU A 291 -23.21 6.76 -6.13
N TYR A 292 -22.34 7.34 -6.95
CA TYR A 292 -21.94 8.75 -6.79
C TYR A 292 -23.12 9.71 -6.95
N ARG A 293 -24.03 9.44 -7.90
CA ARG A 293 -25.25 10.22 -8.06
C ARG A 293 -26.18 10.07 -6.84
N TRP A 294 -26.29 8.87 -6.28
CA TRP A 294 -27.07 8.61 -5.08
C TRP A 294 -26.52 9.38 -3.88
N VAL A 295 -25.21 9.39 -3.68
CA VAL A 295 -24.55 10.20 -2.65
C VAL A 295 -24.86 11.70 -2.79
N LEU A 296 -24.79 12.24 -4.01
CA LEU A 296 -25.14 13.66 -4.26
C LEU A 296 -26.62 13.96 -3.97
N ARG A 297 -27.53 13.01 -4.21
CA ARG A 297 -28.95 13.15 -3.85
C ARG A 297 -29.17 13.13 -2.34
N MET A 298 -28.48 12.27 -1.60
CA MET A 298 -28.57 12.28 -0.13
C MET A 298 -28.08 13.61 0.47
N ALA A 299 -27.02 14.17 -0.09
CA ALA A 299 -26.46 15.45 0.34
C ALA A 299 -27.43 16.63 0.15
N THR A 300 -28.31 16.56 -0.84
CA THR A 300 -29.31 17.60 -1.14
C THR A 300 -30.63 17.38 -0.42
N ALA A 301 -31.01 16.12 -0.14
CA ALA A 301 -32.26 15.78 0.56
C ALA A 301 -32.23 16.07 2.07
N ARG A 302 -31.07 15.99 2.74
CA ARG A 302 -30.91 16.31 4.19
C ARG A 302 -30.93 17.81 4.53
N SER A 303 -31.47 18.63 3.62
CA SER A 303 -31.53 20.10 3.73
C SER A 303 -32.95 20.62 3.98
N ALA A 304 -33.94 19.73 3.99
CA ALA A 304 -35.34 19.98 4.33
C ALA A 304 -35.67 19.26 5.64
#